data_AF-A0A261DBW5-F1
#
_entry.id   AF-A0A261DBW5-F1
#
_cell.length_a   1.000
_cell.length_b   1.000
_cell.length_c   1.000
_cell.angle_alpha   90.00
_cell.angle_beta   90.00
_cell.angle_gamma   90.00
#
_symmetry.space_group_name_H-M   'P 1'
#
loop_
_entity.id
_entity.type
_entity.pdbx_description
1 polymer ?
#
loop_
_entity_poly.entity_id
_entity_poly.type
_entity_poly.pdbx_seq_one_letter_code
_entity_poly.pdbx_strand_id
1 'polypeptide(L)'
;MSLIENCSVSGKNMALGIKSEAKHSSRIQRIYRLFRDQIFNYDKIAKFILNIFANDKYIIALDRTCWKFGTSDINILFLVIVFGKISVPIYWYPLDHGGACSSWLMEEILERFINNFGVHKIKYLLADREFMSKEWLNFLTNVNSG
;
A
#
# COMPACT_ATOMS: atom_id res chain seq x y z
N MET A 1 -8.58 -1.59 -18.17
CA MET A 1 -8.71 -0.88 -16.86
C MET A 1 -7.95 0.43 -16.99
N SER A 2 -8.62 1.58 -16.93
CA SER A 2 -8.03 2.88 -17.35
C SER A 2 -6.77 3.30 -16.60
N LEU A 3 -6.60 2.87 -15.34
CA LEU A 3 -5.40 3.05 -14.52
C LEU A 3 -4.17 2.32 -15.09
N ILE A 4 -4.36 1.08 -15.55
CA ILE A 4 -3.31 0.25 -16.15
C ILE A 4 -3.02 0.73 -17.58
N GLU A 5 -4.05 1.18 -18.30
CA GLU A 5 -3.91 1.64 -19.69
C GLU A 5 -3.22 3.00 -19.81
N ASN A 6 -3.49 3.94 -18.88
CA ASN A 6 -2.96 5.31 -18.97
C ASN A 6 -1.80 5.58 -17.99
N CYS A 7 -1.45 4.62 -17.12
CA CYS A 7 -0.40 4.74 -16.10
C CYS A 7 -0.39 6.11 -15.38
N SER A 8 -1.59 6.65 -15.06
CA SER A 8 -1.73 8.00 -14.53
C SER A 8 -2.61 8.04 -13.30
N VAL A 9 -2.14 8.78 -12.30
CA VAL A 9 -2.86 9.08 -11.05
C VAL A 9 -3.69 10.37 -11.13
N SER A 10 -3.61 11.09 -12.26
CA SER A 10 -4.41 12.30 -12.48
C SER A 10 -5.84 11.95 -12.88
N GLY A 11 -6.84 12.43 -12.13
CA GLY A 11 -8.26 12.25 -12.45
C GLY A 11 -8.64 12.70 -13.86
N LYS A 12 -7.95 13.71 -14.40
CA LYS A 12 -8.14 14.19 -15.78
C LYS A 12 -7.69 13.14 -16.80
N ASN A 13 -6.53 12.52 -16.58
CA ASN A 13 -5.98 11.52 -17.50
C ASN A 13 -6.71 10.18 -17.34
N MET A 14 -7.09 9.80 -16.12
CA MET A 14 -7.90 8.61 -15.88
C MET A 14 -9.27 8.67 -16.58
N ALA A 15 -9.86 9.86 -16.72
CA ALA A 15 -11.12 10.06 -17.42
C ALA A 15 -11.04 9.72 -18.92
N LEU A 16 -9.85 9.80 -19.54
CA LEU A 16 -9.65 9.46 -20.95
C LEU A 16 -9.92 7.98 -21.22
N GLY A 17 -9.51 7.09 -20.31
CA GLY A 17 -9.73 5.65 -20.44
C GLY A 17 -11.15 5.17 -20.08
N ILE A 18 -12.05 6.05 -19.63
CA ILE A 18 -13.45 5.68 -19.37
C ILE A 18 -14.25 5.81 -20.67
N LYS A 19 -14.58 4.66 -21.29
CA LYS A 19 -15.47 4.60 -22.46
C LYS A 19 -16.90 4.98 -22.04
N SER A 20 -17.38 6.12 -22.52
CA SER A 20 -18.72 6.65 -22.26
C SER A 20 -19.03 7.75 -23.27
N GLU A 21 -20.30 7.89 -23.66
CA GLU A 21 -20.80 9.00 -24.47
C GLU A 21 -20.87 10.34 -23.69
N ALA A 22 -20.61 10.31 -22.38
CA ALA A 22 -20.63 11.50 -21.53
C ALA A 22 -19.44 12.45 -21.81
N LYS A 23 -19.67 13.76 -21.63
CA LYS A 23 -18.63 14.80 -21.73
C LYS A 23 -17.43 14.46 -20.84
N HIS A 24 -16.23 14.81 -21.28
CA HIS A 24 -14.98 14.56 -20.53
C HIS A 24 -15.01 15.16 -19.11
N SER A 25 -15.56 16.36 -18.96
CA SER A 25 -15.75 17.01 -17.65
C SER A 25 -16.67 16.20 -16.72
N SER A 26 -17.72 15.58 -17.24
CA SER A 26 -18.61 14.70 -16.48
C SER A 26 -17.91 13.41 -16.04
N ARG A 27 -17.02 12.85 -16.88
CA ARG A 27 -16.20 11.68 -16.54
C ARG A 27 -15.21 12.01 -15.42
N ILE A 28 -14.54 13.16 -15.49
CA ILE A 28 -13.68 13.68 -14.43
C ILE A 28 -14.46 13.82 -13.11
N GLN A 29 -15.63 14.45 -13.15
CA GLN A 29 -16.43 14.68 -11.95
C GLN A 29 -16.94 13.37 -11.33
N ARG A 30 -17.21 12.35 -12.14
CA ARG A 30 -17.53 11.00 -11.65
C ARG A 30 -16.37 10.40 -10.86
N ILE A 31 -15.13 10.52 -11.35
CA ILE A 31 -13.94 10.08 -10.62
C ILE A 31 -13.82 10.84 -9.30
N TYR A 32 -13.96 12.18 -9.30
CA TYR A 32 -13.88 12.93 -8.04
C TYR A 32 -14.99 12.58 -7.06
N ARG A 33 -16.23 12.33 -7.52
CA ARG A 33 -17.33 11.87 -6.65
C ARG A 33 -17.06 10.50 -6.05
N LEU A 34 -16.44 9.60 -6.81
CA LEU A 34 -16.01 8.29 -6.31
C LEU A 34 -14.99 8.41 -5.17
N PHE A 35 -14.18 9.47 -5.11
CA PHE A 35 -13.18 9.62 -4.05
C PHE A 35 -13.59 10.61 -2.95
N ARG A 36 -14.72 11.30 -3.08
CA ARG A 36 -15.11 12.38 -2.16
C ARG A 36 -15.64 11.86 -0.83
N ASP A 37 -16.61 10.95 -0.88
CA ASP A 37 -17.39 10.54 0.29
C ASP A 37 -17.32 9.02 0.54
N GLN A 38 -16.25 8.37 0.10
CA GLN A 38 -16.10 6.93 0.26
C GLN A 38 -15.27 6.59 1.49
N ILE A 39 -15.86 5.79 2.36
CA ILE A 39 -15.15 5.15 3.46
C ILE A 39 -14.61 3.82 2.93
N PHE A 40 -13.31 3.78 2.67
CA PHE A 40 -12.66 2.56 2.22
C PHE A 40 -12.31 1.67 3.41
N ASN A 41 -12.78 0.43 3.39
CA ASN A 41 -12.23 -0.61 4.26
C ASN A 41 -10.94 -1.12 3.61
N TYR A 42 -9.80 -0.68 4.15
CA TYR A 42 -8.49 -1.00 3.60
C TYR A 42 -8.15 -2.49 3.66
N ASP A 43 -8.74 -3.28 4.57
CA ASP A 43 -8.57 -4.73 4.57
C ASP A 43 -9.29 -5.39 3.39
N LYS A 44 -10.45 -4.86 2.98
CA LYS A 44 -11.12 -5.32 1.74
C LYS A 44 -10.32 -4.92 0.50
N ILE A 45 -9.73 -3.73 0.48
CA ILE A 45 -8.83 -3.31 -0.61
C ILE A 45 -7.61 -4.22 -0.67
N ALA A 46 -6.97 -4.51 0.46
CA ALA A 46 -5.85 -5.43 0.54
C ALA A 46 -6.21 -6.80 -0.03
N LYS A 47 -7.34 -7.37 0.40
CA LYS A 47 -7.86 -8.66 -0.13
C LYS A 47 -8.10 -8.59 -1.64
N PHE A 48 -8.68 -7.50 -2.14
CA PHE A 48 -8.89 -7.29 -3.56
C PHE A 48 -7.57 -7.22 -4.35
N ILE A 49 -6.57 -6.48 -3.85
CA ILE A 49 -5.24 -6.38 -4.46
C ILE A 49 -4.58 -7.75 -4.51
N LEU A 50 -4.53 -8.51 -3.41
CA LEU A 50 -3.95 -9.86 -3.41
C LEU A 50 -4.65 -10.78 -4.40
N ASN A 51 -5.98 -10.72 -4.48
CA ASN A 51 -6.75 -11.54 -5.43
C ASN A 51 -6.46 -11.20 -6.90
N ILE A 52 -6.02 -9.98 -7.23
CA ILE A 52 -5.58 -9.65 -8.60
C ILE A 52 -4.30 -10.41 -8.96
N PHE A 53 -3.38 -10.57 -8.02
CA PHE A 53 -2.11 -11.26 -8.25
C PHE A 53 -2.23 -12.78 -8.06
N ALA A 54 -3.17 -13.23 -7.23
CA ALA A 54 -3.54 -14.64 -7.04
C ALA A 54 -2.36 -15.59 -6.77
N ASN A 55 -1.36 -15.14 -6.02
CA ASN A 55 -0.19 -15.97 -5.66
C ASN A 55 -0.45 -16.78 -4.39
N ASP A 56 0.19 -17.96 -4.31
CA ASP A 56 0.16 -18.79 -3.09
C ASP A 56 0.84 -18.11 -1.91
N LYS A 57 2.00 -17.49 -2.16
CA LYS A 57 2.77 -16.69 -1.20
C LYS A 57 3.27 -15.39 -1.83
N TYR A 58 3.39 -14.36 -1.02
CA TYR A 58 3.77 -13.02 -1.42
C TYR A 58 5.12 -12.64 -0.83
N ILE A 59 5.97 -12.00 -1.64
CA ILE A 59 7.10 -11.25 -1.12
C ILE A 59 6.52 -9.91 -0.65
N ILE A 60 6.72 -9.57 0.61
CA ILE A 60 6.29 -8.30 1.17
C ILE A 60 7.52 -7.45 1.50
N ALA A 61 7.37 -6.13 1.42
CA ALA A 61 8.41 -5.21 1.81
C ALA A 61 7.86 -4.07 2.66
N LEU A 62 8.65 -3.63 3.63
CA LEU A 62 8.45 -2.36 4.31
C LEU A 62 9.27 -1.30 3.57
N ASP A 63 8.61 -0.23 3.17
CA ASP A 63 9.24 0.90 2.48
C ASP A 63 8.79 2.21 3.10
N ARG A 64 9.70 3.19 3.15
CA ARG A 64 9.37 4.55 3.57
C ARG A 64 9.44 5.47 2.38
N THR A 65 8.41 6.29 2.22
CA THR A 65 8.43 7.35 1.24
C THR A 65 8.16 8.70 1.89
N CYS A 66 8.74 9.75 1.34
CA CYS A 66 8.44 11.12 1.68
C CYS A 66 7.91 11.82 0.43
N TRP A 67 6.65 12.25 0.49
CA TRP A 67 6.03 13.03 -0.58
C TRP A 67 6.10 14.51 -0.25
N LYS A 68 6.54 15.31 -1.20
CA LYS A 68 6.55 16.77 -1.08
C LYS A 68 5.20 17.31 -1.56
N PHE A 69 4.41 17.87 -0.64
CA PHE A 69 3.18 18.59 -0.95
C PHE A 69 3.39 20.09 -0.70
N GLY A 70 3.81 20.80 -1.75
CA GLY A 70 4.23 22.20 -1.61
C GLY A 70 5.44 22.29 -0.68
N THR A 71 5.27 22.97 0.45
CA THR A 71 6.29 23.10 1.51
C THR A 71 6.16 22.04 2.61
N SER A 72 5.15 21.18 2.56
CA SER A 72 4.88 20.15 3.58
C SER A 72 5.40 18.79 3.15
N ASP A 73 5.97 18.07 4.11
CA ASP A 73 6.46 16.69 3.93
C ASP A 73 5.42 15.70 4.43
N ILE A 74 4.99 14.79 3.57
CA ILE A 74 4.10 13.69 3.91
C ILE A 74 4.96 12.42 3.96
N ASN A 75 5.34 12.03 5.17
CA ASN A 75 6.08 10.79 5.39
C ASN A 75 5.10 9.63 5.53
N ILE A 76 5.34 8.54 4.82
CA ILE A 76 4.45 7.38 4.82
C ILE A 76 5.29 6.12 4.97
N LEU A 77 4.91 5.25 5.90
CA LEU A 77 5.36 3.86 5.94
C LEU A 77 4.41 3.02 5.10
N PHE A 78 4.92 2.27 4.14
CA PHE A 78 4.18 1.33 3.32
C PHE A 78 4.54 -0.11 3.68
N LEU A 79 3.52 -0.96 3.76
CA LEU A 79 3.68 -2.39 3.54
C LEU A 79 3.21 -2.70 2.12
N VAL A 80 4.14 -3.14 1.27
CA VAL A 80 3.89 -3.44 -0.14
C VAL A 80 4.02 -4.93 -0.42
N ILE A 81 3.32 -5.42 -1.43
CA ILE A 81 3.67 -6.70 -2.09
C ILE A 81 4.59 -6.42 -3.26
N VAL A 82 5.57 -7.28 -3.47
CA VAL A 82 6.48 -7.24 -4.60
C VAL A 82 6.08 -8.32 -5.60
N PHE A 83 5.79 -7.92 -6.83
CA PHE A 83 5.43 -8.80 -7.93
C PHE A 83 6.29 -8.49 -9.16
N GLY A 84 7.28 -9.35 -9.44
CA GLY A 84 8.23 -9.11 -10.53
C GLY A 84 9.02 -7.82 -10.31
N LYS A 85 8.79 -6.80 -11.16
CA LYS A 85 9.46 -5.49 -11.09
C LYS A 85 8.58 -4.39 -10.48
N ILE A 86 7.39 -4.72 -10.00
CA ILE A 86 6.46 -3.75 -9.42
C ILE A 86 6.26 -4.03 -7.93
N SER A 87 6.04 -2.95 -7.18
CA SER A 87 5.64 -2.98 -5.78
C SER A 87 4.29 -2.32 -5.64
N VAL A 88 3.34 -2.99 -5.00
CA VAL A 88 1.98 -2.47 -4.80
C VAL A 88 1.71 -2.29 -3.32
N PRO A 89 1.42 -1.06 -2.87
CA PRO A 89 1.00 -0.80 -1.50
C PRO A 89 -0.26 -1.53 -1.11
N ILE A 90 -0.24 -2.11 0.08
CA ILE A 90 -1.38 -2.85 0.66
C ILE A 90 -1.88 -2.17 1.91
N TYR A 91 -0.94 -1.81 2.78
CA TYR A 91 -1.20 -1.02 3.97
C TYR A 91 -0.23 0.14 4.04
N TRP A 92 -0.65 1.20 4.73
CA TRP A 92 0.18 2.35 4.96
C TRP A 92 -0.18 3.06 6.25
N TYR A 93 0.80 3.77 6.79
CA TYR A 93 0.63 4.60 7.96
C TYR A 93 1.31 5.96 7.73
N PRO A 94 0.60 7.09 7.88
CA PRO A 94 1.22 8.41 7.83
C PRO A 94 2.09 8.62 9.08
N LEU A 95 3.31 9.10 8.88
CA LEU A 95 4.25 9.37 9.96
C LEU A 95 4.27 10.87 10.25
N ASP A 96 4.28 11.22 11.53
CA ASP A 96 4.31 12.63 11.97
C ASP A 96 5.65 13.32 11.66
N HIS A 97 6.70 12.55 11.38
CA HIS A 97 8.04 13.05 11.11
C HIS A 97 8.82 12.22 10.08
N GLY A 98 9.87 12.83 9.53
CA GLY A 98 10.92 12.14 8.78
C GLY A 98 11.91 11.42 9.72
N GLY A 99 12.79 10.58 9.16
CA GLY A 99 13.76 9.80 9.95
C GLY A 99 13.14 8.65 10.75
N ALA A 100 13.95 7.80 11.38
CA ALA A 100 13.61 6.46 11.92
C ALA A 100 12.14 6.16 12.28
N CYS A 101 11.62 5.02 11.80
CA CYS A 101 10.27 4.56 12.14
C CYS A 101 10.32 3.78 13.45
N SER A 102 9.36 3.99 14.34
CA SER A 102 9.24 3.21 15.56
C SER A 102 8.90 1.75 15.25
N SER A 103 9.49 0.80 15.98
CA SER A 103 9.29 -0.63 15.73
C SER A 103 7.82 -1.05 15.83
N TRP A 104 7.09 -0.50 16.81
CA TRP A 104 5.69 -0.83 17.06
C TRP A 104 4.78 -0.59 15.83
N LEU A 105 5.05 0.43 15.00
CA LEU A 105 4.27 0.68 13.78
C LEU A 105 4.52 -0.40 12.71
N MET A 106 5.76 -0.89 12.64
CA MET A 106 6.14 -1.99 11.74
C MET A 106 5.54 -3.32 12.22
N GLU A 107 5.51 -3.53 13.54
CA GLU A 107 4.85 -4.67 14.18
C GLU A 107 3.35 -4.63 13.87
N GLU A 108 2.67 -3.52 14.14
CA GLU A 108 1.23 -3.35 13.91
C GLU A 108 0.84 -3.59 12.43
N ILE A 109 1.57 -3.01 11.48
CA ILE A 109 1.25 -3.16 10.06
C ILE A 109 1.49 -4.59 9.57
N LEU A 110 2.51 -5.29 10.11
CA LEU A 110 2.77 -6.68 9.77
C LEU A 110 1.76 -7.62 10.44
N GLU A 111 1.43 -7.41 11.71
CA GLU A 111 0.39 -8.15 12.43
C GLU A 111 -0.96 -8.02 11.71
N ARG A 112 -1.31 -6.83 11.24
CA ARG A 112 -2.53 -6.63 10.45
C ARG A 112 -2.54 -7.48 9.18
N PHE A 113 -1.41 -7.61 8.49
CA PHE A 113 -1.29 -8.51 7.34
C PHE A 113 -1.45 -9.98 7.77
N ILE A 114 -0.75 -10.40 8.81
CA ILE A 114 -0.80 -11.78 9.33
C ILE A 114 -2.21 -12.15 9.78
N ASN A 115 -2.92 -11.26 10.47
CA ASN A 115 -4.28 -11.48 10.94
C ASN A 115 -5.28 -11.62 9.77
N ASN A 116 -5.05 -10.90 8.66
CA ASN A 116 -5.95 -10.95 7.50
C ASN A 116 -5.66 -12.10 6.53
N PHE A 117 -4.40 -12.50 6.39
CA PHE A 117 -3.95 -13.41 5.34
C PHE A 117 -3.23 -14.66 5.86
N GLY A 118 -2.70 -14.61 7.07
CA GLY A 118 -1.89 -15.65 7.70
C GLY A 118 -0.41 -15.54 7.35
N VAL A 119 0.45 -15.90 8.31
CA VAL A 119 1.91 -15.92 8.15
C VAL A 119 2.35 -16.84 7.00
N HIS A 120 1.61 -17.92 6.75
CA HIS A 120 1.87 -18.87 5.66
C HIS A 120 1.80 -18.25 4.26
N LYS A 121 1.13 -17.08 4.10
CA LYS A 121 1.08 -16.31 2.86
C LYS A 121 2.33 -15.47 2.63
N ILE A 122 3.23 -15.34 3.60
CA ILE A 122 4.48 -14.59 3.46
C ILE A 122 5.55 -15.54 2.91
N LYS A 123 6.18 -15.14 1.79
CA LYS A 123 7.35 -15.82 1.24
C LYS A 123 8.63 -15.30 1.89
N TYR A 124 8.83 -13.99 1.83
CA TYR A 124 9.92 -13.25 2.48
C TYR A 124 9.42 -11.86 2.86
N LEU A 125 9.97 -11.30 3.93
CA LEU A 125 9.83 -9.90 4.31
C LEU A 125 11.13 -9.17 4.00
N LEU A 126 11.05 -8.11 3.21
CA LEU A 126 12.16 -7.22 2.87
C LEU A 126 12.01 -5.91 3.65
N ALA A 127 13.09 -5.40 4.20
CA ALA A 127 13.13 -4.08 4.81
C ALA A 127 14.56 -3.53 4.70
N ASP A 128 14.70 -2.21 4.61
CA ASP A 128 16.01 -1.55 4.68
C ASP A 128 16.66 -1.73 6.06
N ARG A 129 17.98 -1.61 6.12
CA ARG A 129 18.79 -1.73 7.35
C ARG A 129 18.39 -0.73 8.42
N GLU A 130 17.83 0.41 8.02
CA GLU A 130 17.34 1.44 8.95
C GLU A 130 16.19 0.94 9.85
N PHE A 131 15.56 -0.18 9.51
CA PHE A 131 14.46 -0.78 10.27
C PHE A 131 14.91 -1.89 11.25
N MET A 132 16.21 -2.17 11.36
CA MET A 132 16.75 -3.27 12.18
C MET A 132 16.92 -2.92 13.67
N SER A 133 15.82 -2.61 14.37
CA SER A 133 15.85 -2.49 15.84
C SER A 133 15.85 -3.88 16.51
N LYS A 134 16.29 -3.95 17.79
CA LYS A 134 16.28 -5.23 18.53
C LYS A 134 14.87 -5.74 18.79
N GLU A 135 13.97 -4.82 19.10
CA GLU A 135 12.54 -5.06 19.35
C GLU A 135 11.90 -5.69 18.10
N TRP A 136 12.16 -5.10 16.94
CA TRP A 136 11.69 -5.61 15.66
C TRP A 136 12.19 -7.03 15.36
N LEU A 137 13.48 -7.30 15.57
CA LEU A 137 14.05 -8.63 15.35
C LEU A 137 13.48 -9.68 16.32
N ASN A 138 13.24 -9.31 17.58
CA ASN A 138 12.59 -10.18 18.55
C ASN A 138 11.16 -10.52 18.13
N PHE A 139 10.40 -9.51 17.71
CA PHE A 139 9.06 -9.70 17.16
C PHE A 139 9.05 -10.66 15.96
N LEU A 140 9.93 -10.45 14.97
CA LEU A 140 10.03 -11.33 13.80
C LEU A 140 10.41 -12.78 14.17
N THR A 141 11.24 -12.95 15.20
CA THR A 141 11.60 -14.28 15.71
C THR A 141 10.41 -14.99 16.33
N ASN A 142 9.59 -14.27 17.12
CA ASN A 142 8.38 -14.80 17.73
C ASN A 142 7.34 -15.19 16.67
N VAL A 143 7.14 -14.34 15.65
CA VAL A 143 6.18 -14.60 14.56
C VAL A 143 6.55 -15.83 13.74
N ASN A 144 7.85 -16.08 13.50
CA ASN A 144 8.30 -17.26 12.75
C ASN A 144 8.25 -18.56 13.58
N SER A 145 8.17 -18.45 14.90
CA SER A 145 8.20 -19.61 15.81
C SER A 145 6.82 -20.17 16.13
N GLY A 146 5.74 -19.50 15.70
CA GLY A 146 4.34 -19.93 15.85
C GLY A 146 3.71 -20.37 14.54
#